data_AF-F0GI43-F1
#
_entry.id   AF-F0GI43-F1
#
_cell.length_a   1.000
_cell.length_b   1.000
_cell.length_c   1.000
_cell.angle_alpha   90.00
_cell.angle_beta   90.00
_cell.angle_gamma   90.00
#
_symmetry.space_group_name_H-M   'P 1'
#
loop_
_entity.id
_entity.type
_entity.pdbx_description
1 polymer ?
#
loop_
_entity_poly.entity_id
_entity_poly.type
_entity_poly.pdbx_seq_one_letter_code
_entity_poly.pdbx_strand_id
1 'polypeptide(L)'
;MRDAVRDAHAGTARAVLVQRAAARRAVIGDAIMRARPIVAVTADRIMRGAHPNHTAGEKYLAALIDGAGVLAFVLPALGARQPADAIVASIDGLLLTGSYSNVEPHHYGGETSAPDTLHDPARDATALPLIRAAIDAGVPVLAICRGMQELNVAYGGTLHQRLHATAGFDDHRERLDDPLERQYGPAHVVQFAADGLLQRIAHGAREATVNSLHDQGIARVGAGLAVEASAPDGL
;
A
#
# COMPACT_ATOMS: atom_id res chain seq x y z
N MET A 1 -3.39 63.50 -10.48
CA MET A 1 -4.01 62.22 -10.85
C MET A 1 -2.88 61.26 -11.22
N ARG A 2 -2.41 60.49 -10.21
CA ARG A 2 -1.52 59.32 -10.25
C ARG A 2 -0.10 59.57 -10.83
N ASP A 3 0.90 59.82 -9.98
CA ASP A 3 1.74 58.83 -9.26
C ASP A 3 2.46 57.88 -10.25
N ALA A 4 3.74 58.06 -10.60
CA ALA A 4 4.97 57.93 -9.81
C ALA A 4 5.48 56.48 -9.67
N VAL A 5 6.81 56.33 -9.74
CA VAL A 5 7.67 55.17 -9.37
C VAL A 5 7.76 54.08 -10.45
N ARG A 6 8.80 54.02 -11.32
CA ARG A 6 10.25 53.70 -11.16
C ARG A 6 10.59 52.34 -10.53
N ASP A 7 11.66 51.77 -11.07
CA ASP A 7 12.50 50.63 -10.65
C ASP A 7 12.07 49.25 -11.18
N ALA A 8 12.80 48.62 -12.12
CA ALA A 8 14.18 48.14 -12.05
C ALA A 8 14.37 47.10 -10.95
N HIS A 9 14.40 45.81 -11.31
CA HIS A 9 15.19 44.72 -10.71
C HIS A 9 14.89 43.43 -11.52
N ALA A 10 15.86 42.89 -12.26
CA ALA A 10 16.94 42.03 -11.78
C ALA A 10 16.43 40.63 -11.38
N GLY A 11 17.02 39.59 -11.98
CA GLY A 11 17.05 38.26 -11.36
C GLY A 11 16.51 37.11 -12.20
N THR A 12 17.25 36.71 -13.22
CA THR A 12 17.48 35.28 -13.46
C THR A 12 17.92 34.63 -12.14
N ALA A 13 17.09 33.75 -11.60
CA ALA A 13 17.49 32.85 -10.51
C ALA A 13 17.05 31.42 -10.84
N ARG A 14 17.88 30.74 -11.64
CA ARG A 14 18.00 29.28 -11.56
C ARG A 14 18.62 28.97 -10.20
N ALA A 15 17.83 28.45 -9.26
CA ALA A 15 18.37 27.78 -8.09
C ALA A 15 18.42 26.28 -8.38
N VAL A 16 19.44 25.85 -9.14
CA VAL A 16 19.95 24.49 -9.06
C VAL A 16 21.04 24.53 -8.00
N LEU A 17 20.68 24.26 -6.74
CA LEU A 17 21.67 24.00 -5.71
C LEU A 17 21.93 22.50 -5.67
N VAL A 18 22.88 22.05 -6.50
CA VAL A 18 23.53 20.75 -6.33
C VAL A 18 24.59 20.96 -5.25
N GLN A 19 24.28 20.62 -4.00
CA GLN A 19 25.33 20.28 -3.06
C GLN A 19 25.72 18.83 -3.31
N ARG A 20 26.88 18.63 -3.96
CA ARG A 20 27.58 17.35 -3.92
C ARG A 20 28.07 17.12 -2.49
N ALA A 21 27.33 16.34 -1.71
CA ALA A 21 27.92 15.71 -0.52
C ALA A 21 28.70 14.48 -1.00
N ALA A 22 30.02 14.55 -0.86
CA ALA A 22 30.95 13.48 -1.20
C ALA A 22 30.63 12.21 -0.39
N ALA A 23 30.78 11.05 -1.03
CA ALA A 23 30.80 9.77 -0.35
C ALA A 23 31.88 9.75 0.74
N ARG A 24 31.50 9.29 1.94
CA ARG A 24 32.33 8.49 2.85
C ARG A 24 31.46 7.95 3.99
N ARG A 25 31.20 6.63 3.97
CA ARG A 25 30.96 5.85 5.18
C ARG A 25 32.24 5.94 6.01
N ALA A 26 32.26 6.82 7.00
CA ALA A 26 33.24 6.78 8.07
C ALA A 26 32.71 5.84 9.15
N VAL A 27 33.46 4.77 9.42
CA VAL A 27 33.28 3.92 10.59
C VAL A 27 33.79 4.71 11.80
N ILE A 28 32.89 5.07 12.72
CA ILE A 28 33.25 5.62 14.04
C ILE A 28 32.37 4.93 15.10
N GLY A 29 33.03 4.15 15.97
CA GLY A 29 32.73 3.96 17.39
C GLY A 29 31.36 3.42 17.83
N ASP A 30 31.31 2.12 18.12
CA ASP A 30 30.67 1.40 19.25
C ASP A 30 29.42 1.93 19.98
N ALA A 31 28.55 2.64 19.27
CA ALA A 31 27.11 2.58 19.43
C ALA A 31 26.52 2.97 18.08
N ILE A 32 26.47 2.03 17.13
CA ILE A 32 25.57 2.18 16.00
C ILE A 32 24.18 2.24 16.63
N MET A 33 23.67 3.46 16.86
CA MET A 33 22.24 3.72 16.87
C MET A 33 21.73 2.97 15.64
N ARG A 34 21.14 1.78 15.82
CA ARG A 34 20.58 1.03 14.69
C ARG A 34 19.69 2.05 14.00
N ALA A 35 20.06 2.42 12.78
CA ALA A 35 19.25 3.35 12.01
C ALA A 35 17.84 2.76 12.01
N ARG A 36 16.85 3.56 12.40
CA ARG A 36 15.47 3.09 12.46
C ARG A 36 15.11 2.52 11.08
N PRO A 37 14.53 1.30 11.00
CA PRO A 37 14.19 0.69 9.71
C PRO A 37 13.37 1.64 8.85
N ILE A 38 13.67 1.70 7.55
CA ILE A 38 12.92 2.48 6.57
C ILE A 38 11.87 1.59 5.94
N VAL A 39 10.60 1.90 6.18
CA VAL A 39 9.47 1.22 5.55
C VAL A 39 8.90 2.10 4.45
N ALA A 40 8.97 1.63 3.21
CA ALA A 40 8.25 2.27 2.10
C ALA A 40 6.75 2.01 2.20
N VAL A 41 5.95 3.03 1.95
CA VAL A 41 4.49 2.99 2.02
C VAL A 41 3.91 3.36 0.66
N THR A 42 3.19 2.45 0.01
CA THR A 42 2.63 2.73 -1.32
C THR A 42 1.63 3.88 -1.28
N ALA A 43 1.80 4.82 -2.20
CA ALA A 43 0.83 5.88 -2.44
C ALA A 43 -0.20 5.47 -3.51
N ASP A 44 -1.42 5.96 -3.34
CA ASP A 44 -2.39 6.11 -4.42
C ASP A 44 -2.06 7.34 -5.25
N ARG A 45 -2.39 7.33 -6.54
CA ARG A 45 -2.37 8.48 -7.43
C ARG A 45 -3.79 9.01 -7.65
N ILE A 46 -4.15 10.06 -6.93
CA ILE A 46 -5.46 10.70 -7.01
C ILE A 46 -5.39 12.06 -7.70
N MET A 47 -6.53 12.53 -8.22
CA MET A 47 -6.66 13.90 -8.70
C MET A 47 -7.12 14.82 -7.55
N ARG A 48 -6.39 15.90 -7.29
CA ARG A 48 -6.89 17.03 -6.49
C ARG A 48 -7.12 18.23 -7.42
N GLY A 49 -8.38 18.53 -7.69
CA GLY A 49 -8.74 19.42 -8.78
C GLY A 49 -8.19 18.88 -10.11
N ALA A 50 -7.45 19.72 -10.85
CA ALA A 50 -6.84 19.33 -12.12
C ALA A 50 -5.46 18.69 -11.99
N HIS A 51 -4.91 18.53 -10.78
CA HIS A 51 -3.53 18.10 -10.57
C HIS A 51 -3.43 16.70 -9.97
N PRO A 52 -2.59 15.81 -10.53
CA PRO A 52 -2.33 14.51 -9.93
C PRO A 52 -1.48 14.67 -8.66
N ASN A 53 -1.82 13.89 -7.64
CA ASN A 53 -1.16 13.84 -6.35
C ASN A 53 -0.90 12.39 -5.97
N HIS A 54 0.20 12.15 -5.27
CA HIS A 54 0.49 10.85 -4.67
C HIS A 54 0.22 10.93 -3.17
N THR A 55 -0.65 10.06 -2.66
CA THR A 55 -1.16 10.15 -1.29
C THR A 55 -1.14 8.81 -0.58
N ALA A 56 -0.79 8.80 0.70
CA ALA A 56 -0.96 7.68 1.60
C ALA A 56 -1.86 8.11 2.77
N GLY A 57 -2.71 7.20 3.25
CA GLY A 57 -3.58 7.48 4.40
C GLY A 57 -2.77 7.62 5.69
N GLU A 58 -3.06 8.64 6.49
CA GLU A 58 -2.36 8.95 7.75
C GLU A 58 -2.36 7.76 8.72
N LYS A 59 -3.46 7.01 8.82
CA LYS A 59 -3.57 5.81 9.66
C LYS A 59 -2.47 4.77 9.42
N TYR A 60 -2.01 4.62 8.17
CA TYR A 60 -0.92 3.71 7.84
C TYR A 60 0.43 4.25 8.31
N LEU A 61 0.64 5.55 8.16
CA LEU A 61 1.87 6.22 8.58
C LEU A 61 1.98 6.25 10.11
N ALA A 62 0.91 6.61 10.81
CA ALA A 62 0.82 6.60 12.26
C ALA A 62 1.05 5.19 12.83
N ALA A 63 0.44 4.14 12.24
CA ALA A 63 0.67 2.76 12.68
C ALA A 63 2.15 2.34 12.60
N LEU A 64 2.88 2.77 11.57
CA LEU A 64 4.32 2.50 11.45
C LEU A 64 5.14 3.28 12.48
N ILE A 65 4.86 4.56 12.65
CA ILE A 65 5.65 5.45 13.52
C ILE A 65 5.36 5.13 14.99
N ASP A 66 4.09 5.19 15.39
CA ASP A 66 3.67 5.08 16.78
C ASP A 66 3.58 3.62 17.23
N GLY A 67 3.14 2.73 16.34
CA GLY A 67 2.97 1.30 16.64
C GLY A 67 4.23 0.47 16.49
N ALA A 68 5.09 0.77 15.50
CA ALA A 68 6.28 -0.03 15.20
C ALA A 68 7.62 0.69 15.42
N GLY A 69 7.62 2.00 15.66
CA GLY A 69 8.84 2.77 15.92
C GLY A 69 9.78 2.90 14.71
N VAL A 70 9.27 2.75 13.49
CA VAL A 70 10.04 2.77 12.23
C VAL A 70 9.91 4.11 11.49
N LEU A 71 10.73 4.32 10.46
CA LEU A 71 10.59 5.46 9.55
C LEU A 71 9.61 5.10 8.42
N ALA A 72 8.61 5.94 8.18
CA ALA A 72 7.64 5.75 7.10
C ALA A 72 7.96 6.67 5.92
N PHE A 73 8.30 6.10 4.76
CA PHE A 73 8.62 6.85 3.54
C PHE A 73 7.51 6.60 2.51
N VAL A 74 6.75 7.64 2.18
CA VAL A 74 5.70 7.53 1.16
C VAL A 74 6.37 7.34 -0.20
N LEU A 75 6.08 6.20 -0.84
CA LEU A 75 6.57 5.83 -2.16
C LEU A 75 5.56 6.27 -3.24
N PRO A 76 5.91 7.24 -4.09
CA PRO A 76 5.00 7.71 -5.14
C PRO A 76 4.71 6.63 -6.19
N ALA A 77 3.46 6.56 -6.63
CA ALA A 77 3.02 5.71 -7.73
C ALA A 77 3.51 6.21 -9.10
N LEU A 78 4.80 6.01 -9.40
CA LEU A 78 5.47 6.51 -10.61
C LEU A 78 5.89 5.39 -11.60
N GLY A 79 5.50 4.15 -11.32
CA GLY A 79 5.80 2.98 -12.15
C GLY A 79 7.30 2.83 -12.42
N ALA A 80 7.64 2.44 -13.65
CA ALA A 80 9.02 2.21 -14.08
C ALA A 80 9.95 3.45 -14.04
N ARG A 81 9.42 4.65 -13.74
CA ARG A 81 10.26 5.85 -13.51
C ARG A 81 11.11 5.71 -12.24
N GLN A 82 10.71 4.83 -11.32
CA GLN A 82 11.51 4.42 -10.17
C GLN A 82 11.78 2.91 -10.29
N PRO A 83 13.01 2.49 -10.63
CA PRO A 83 13.35 1.08 -10.74
C PRO A 83 13.11 0.32 -9.41
N ALA A 84 12.41 -0.82 -9.48
CA ALA A 84 12.02 -1.58 -8.30
C ALA A 84 13.23 -2.07 -7.49
N ASP A 85 14.29 -2.50 -8.16
CA ASP A 85 15.56 -2.93 -7.56
C ASP A 85 16.23 -1.80 -6.76
N ALA A 86 16.23 -0.58 -7.30
CA ALA A 86 16.76 0.59 -6.62
C ALA A 86 15.93 0.97 -5.37
N ILE A 87 14.60 0.85 -5.45
CA ILE A 87 13.71 1.06 -4.31
C ILE A 87 14.02 0.02 -3.23
N VAL A 88 14.01 -1.27 -3.58
CA VAL A 88 14.23 -2.39 -2.67
C VAL A 88 15.59 -2.29 -1.96
N ALA A 89 16.64 -1.87 -2.67
CA ALA A 89 17.96 -1.66 -2.08
C ALA A 89 18.04 -0.50 -1.07
N SER A 90 17.00 0.32 -0.97
CA SER A 90 16.95 1.52 -0.12
C SER A 90 16.01 1.41 1.09
N ILE A 91 15.28 0.29 1.22
CA ILE A 91 14.26 0.08 2.24
C ILE A 91 14.52 -1.19 3.06
N ASP A 92 14.03 -1.21 4.29
CA ASP A 92 14.09 -2.36 5.21
C ASP A 92 12.73 -3.09 5.30
N GLY A 93 11.67 -2.52 4.73
CA GLY A 93 10.34 -3.11 4.67
C GLY A 93 9.42 -2.40 3.68
N LEU A 94 8.35 -3.07 3.27
CA LEU A 94 7.33 -2.55 2.36
C LEU A 94 5.94 -2.70 2.96
N LEU A 95 5.19 -1.61 3.03
CA LEU A 95 3.77 -1.59 3.38
C LEU A 95 2.94 -1.25 2.15
N LEU A 96 2.15 -2.23 1.70
CA LEU A 96 1.11 -2.03 0.68
C LEU A 96 -0.19 -1.64 1.40
N THR A 97 -0.65 -0.42 1.14
CA THR A 97 -1.82 0.18 1.80
C THR A 97 -3.13 -0.37 1.23
N GLY A 98 -4.24 -0.17 1.95
CA GLY A 98 -5.57 -0.25 1.32
C GLY A 98 -5.84 0.99 0.45
N SER A 99 -6.85 0.91 -0.42
CA SER A 99 -7.35 2.05 -1.20
C SER A 99 -8.79 1.79 -1.61
N TYR A 100 -9.50 2.86 -2.00
CA TYR A 100 -10.80 2.78 -2.68
C TYR A 100 -10.69 2.29 -4.12
N SER A 101 -9.50 2.40 -4.73
CA SER A 101 -9.28 1.89 -6.09
C SER A 101 -9.08 0.37 -6.09
N ASN A 102 -9.42 -0.27 -7.20
CA ASN A 102 -9.24 -1.70 -7.42
C ASN A 102 -8.07 -1.96 -8.38
N VAL A 103 -7.49 -3.16 -8.33
CA VAL A 103 -6.47 -3.59 -9.31
C VAL A 103 -7.12 -3.73 -10.69
N GLU A 104 -6.44 -3.28 -11.75
CA GLU A 104 -6.97 -3.39 -13.11
C GLU A 104 -7.17 -4.86 -13.54
N PRO A 105 -8.33 -5.23 -14.12
CA PRO A 105 -8.67 -6.62 -14.43
C PRO A 105 -7.67 -7.37 -15.31
N HIS A 106 -7.02 -6.65 -16.22
CA HIS A 106 -6.08 -7.24 -17.16
C HIS A 106 -4.84 -7.84 -16.46
N HIS A 107 -4.52 -7.41 -15.23
CA HIS A 107 -3.42 -7.99 -14.45
C HIS A 107 -3.71 -9.41 -13.93
N TYR A 108 -4.98 -9.81 -13.83
CA TYR A 108 -5.39 -11.13 -13.33
C TYR A 108 -6.33 -11.87 -14.28
N GLY A 109 -6.42 -11.45 -15.54
CA GLY A 109 -7.30 -12.07 -16.54
C GLY A 109 -8.79 -11.93 -16.21
N GLY A 110 -9.16 -10.89 -15.45
CA GLY A 110 -10.55 -10.56 -15.17
C GLY A 110 -11.27 -9.91 -16.34
N GLU A 111 -12.60 -9.93 -16.31
CA GLU A 111 -13.44 -9.24 -17.29
C GLU A 111 -13.38 -7.71 -17.12
N THR A 112 -13.97 -6.96 -18.04
CA THR A 112 -14.08 -5.50 -17.89
C THR A 112 -14.89 -5.16 -16.64
N SER A 113 -14.35 -4.27 -15.80
CA SER A 113 -15.02 -3.82 -14.58
C SER A 113 -16.36 -3.14 -14.88
N ALA A 114 -17.24 -3.13 -13.88
CA ALA A 114 -18.46 -2.33 -13.94
C ALA A 114 -18.12 -0.85 -14.19
N PRO A 115 -19.02 -0.09 -14.87
CA PRO A 115 -18.87 1.35 -15.01
C PRO A 115 -18.58 2.02 -13.66
N ASP A 116 -17.78 3.08 -13.68
CA ASP A 116 -17.38 3.87 -12.51
C ASP A 116 -16.53 3.13 -11.46
N THR A 117 -16.09 1.89 -11.74
CA THR A 117 -15.10 1.22 -10.89
C THR A 117 -13.80 2.02 -10.90
N LEU A 118 -13.37 2.47 -9.72
CA LEU A 118 -12.12 3.20 -9.57
C LEU A 118 -10.94 2.25 -9.74
N HIS A 119 -10.00 2.63 -10.60
CA HIS A 119 -8.72 1.97 -10.79
C HIS A 119 -7.58 2.96 -10.62
N ASP A 120 -6.41 2.46 -10.25
CA ASP A 120 -5.18 3.25 -10.20
C ASP A 120 -4.05 2.53 -10.97
N PRO A 121 -3.99 2.71 -12.30
CA PRO A 121 -2.96 2.10 -13.14
C PRO A 121 -1.53 2.50 -12.75
N ALA A 122 -1.36 3.70 -12.19
CA ALA A 122 -0.04 4.18 -11.79
C ALA A 122 0.44 3.46 -10.53
N ARG A 123 -0.47 3.20 -9.59
CA ARG A 123 -0.18 2.36 -8.42
C ARG A 123 0.08 0.92 -8.84
N ASP A 124 -0.75 0.33 -9.71
CA ASP A 124 -0.56 -1.04 -10.18
C ASP A 124 0.80 -1.23 -10.87
N ALA A 125 1.18 -0.29 -11.74
CA ALA A 125 2.48 -0.27 -12.41
C ALA A 125 3.68 -0.12 -11.46
N THR A 126 3.46 0.37 -10.23
CA THR A 126 4.49 0.51 -9.19
C THR A 126 4.51 -0.71 -8.27
N ALA A 127 3.35 -1.09 -7.73
CA ALA A 127 3.22 -2.08 -6.68
C ALA A 127 3.51 -3.50 -7.19
N LEU A 128 2.92 -3.92 -8.31
CA LEU A 128 3.03 -5.30 -8.80
C LEU A 128 4.49 -5.76 -9.04
N PRO A 129 5.35 -5.01 -9.77
CA PRO A 129 6.76 -5.39 -9.90
C PRO A 129 7.55 -5.24 -8.61
N LEU A 130 7.22 -4.24 -7.77
CA LEU A 130 7.91 -3.99 -6.50
C LEU A 130 7.69 -5.12 -5.48
N ILE A 131 6.48 -5.69 -5.44
CA ILE A 131 6.14 -6.82 -4.58
C ILE A 131 7.09 -7.99 -4.84
N ARG A 132 7.24 -8.37 -6.11
CA ARG A 132 8.13 -9.46 -6.52
C ARG A 132 9.57 -9.14 -6.14
N ALA A 133 10.05 -7.95 -6.50
CA ALA A 133 11.41 -7.52 -6.20
C ALA A 133 11.72 -7.51 -4.70
N ALA A 134 10.77 -7.07 -3.86
CA ALA A 134 10.93 -7.03 -2.40
C ALA A 134 11.02 -8.44 -1.82
N ILE A 135 10.12 -9.34 -2.22
CA ILE A 135 10.11 -10.72 -1.72
C ILE A 135 11.34 -11.50 -2.19
N ASP A 136 11.73 -11.35 -3.46
CA ASP A 136 12.93 -11.99 -4.03
C ASP A 136 14.21 -11.54 -3.31
N ALA A 137 14.25 -10.28 -2.84
CA ALA A 137 15.35 -9.73 -2.05
C ALA A 137 15.26 -10.02 -0.54
N GLY A 138 14.20 -10.70 -0.07
CA GLY A 138 13.98 -10.98 1.34
C GLY A 138 13.55 -9.77 2.18
N VAL A 139 13.07 -8.69 1.55
CA VAL A 139 12.50 -7.54 2.26
C VAL A 139 11.10 -7.91 2.77
N PRO A 140 10.80 -7.75 4.07
CA PRO A 140 9.47 -8.02 4.62
C PRO A 140 8.38 -7.15 3.98
N VAL A 141 7.27 -7.77 3.60
CA VAL A 141 6.10 -7.11 3.00
C VAL A 141 4.89 -7.29 3.91
N LEU A 142 4.21 -6.19 4.23
CA LEU A 142 2.89 -6.19 4.86
C LEU A 142 1.86 -5.62 3.88
N ALA A 143 0.75 -6.33 3.68
CA ALA A 143 -0.21 -6.05 2.64
C ALA A 143 -1.63 -5.94 3.21
N ILE A 144 -2.28 -4.78 3.05
CA ILE A 144 -3.58 -4.48 3.70
C ILE A 144 -4.66 -4.21 2.65
N CYS A 145 -5.80 -4.93 2.73
CA CYS A 145 -6.95 -4.78 1.82
C CYS A 145 -6.53 -4.84 0.34
N ARG A 146 -6.55 -3.73 -0.42
CA ARG A 146 -6.02 -3.67 -1.79
C ARG A 146 -4.59 -4.19 -1.88
N GLY A 147 -3.74 -3.88 -0.89
CA GLY A 147 -2.38 -4.41 -0.84
C GLY A 147 -2.30 -5.93 -0.89
N MET A 148 -3.20 -6.62 -0.18
CA MET A 148 -3.27 -8.08 -0.16
C MET A 148 -3.75 -8.63 -1.53
N GLN A 149 -4.66 -7.90 -2.19
CA GLN A 149 -5.10 -8.23 -3.55
C GLN A 149 -3.98 -8.04 -4.56
N GLU A 150 -3.20 -6.95 -4.47
CA GLU A 150 -2.00 -6.71 -5.29
C GLU A 150 -0.98 -7.83 -5.11
N LEU A 151 -0.72 -8.27 -3.88
CA LEU A 151 0.15 -9.40 -3.59
C LEU A 151 -0.34 -10.67 -4.28
N ASN A 152 -1.63 -10.99 -4.14
CA ASN A 152 -2.22 -12.16 -4.79
C ASN A 152 -2.06 -12.12 -6.33
N VAL A 153 -2.38 -10.98 -6.94
CA VAL A 153 -2.28 -10.77 -8.39
C VAL A 153 -0.81 -10.82 -8.86
N ALA A 154 0.12 -10.26 -8.10
CA ALA A 154 1.55 -10.34 -8.39
C ALA A 154 2.05 -11.79 -8.46
N TYR A 155 1.42 -12.73 -7.75
CA TYR A 155 1.71 -14.17 -7.80
C TYR A 155 0.76 -14.97 -8.71
N GLY A 156 0.01 -14.31 -9.60
CA GLY A 156 -0.83 -14.97 -10.60
C GLY A 156 -2.18 -15.49 -10.07
N GLY A 157 -2.58 -15.04 -8.89
CA GLY A 157 -3.93 -15.23 -8.36
C GLY A 157 -4.96 -14.37 -9.06
N THR A 158 -6.25 -14.59 -8.76
CA THR A 158 -7.38 -13.83 -9.33
C THR A 158 -8.27 -13.26 -8.25
N LEU A 159 -9.11 -12.29 -8.64
CA LEU A 159 -10.01 -11.58 -7.74
C LEU A 159 -11.47 -11.75 -8.17
N HIS A 160 -12.36 -11.84 -7.19
CA HIS A 160 -13.78 -11.54 -7.38
C HIS A 160 -13.92 -10.03 -7.49
N GLN A 161 -14.42 -9.53 -8.64
CA GLN A 161 -14.56 -8.09 -8.85
C GLN A 161 -15.68 -7.44 -8.02
N ARG A 162 -16.72 -8.21 -7.71
CA ARG A 162 -17.86 -7.80 -6.89
C ARG A 162 -18.21 -8.97 -5.98
N LEU A 163 -17.55 -9.04 -4.84
CA LEU A 163 -17.68 -10.16 -3.92
C LEU A 163 -19.12 -10.30 -3.42
N HIS A 164 -19.74 -9.18 -3.05
CA HIS A 164 -21.15 -9.09 -2.63
C HIS A 164 -22.17 -9.63 -3.65
N ALA A 165 -21.79 -9.73 -4.93
CA ALA A 165 -22.63 -10.25 -6.00
C ALA A 165 -22.26 -11.69 -6.40
N THR A 166 -21.27 -12.29 -5.73
CA THR A 166 -20.83 -13.67 -5.97
C THR A 166 -21.58 -14.60 -5.02
N ALA A 167 -22.25 -15.62 -5.57
CA ALA A 167 -23.05 -16.53 -4.77
C ALA A 167 -22.18 -17.29 -3.74
N GLY A 168 -22.65 -17.34 -2.49
CA GLY A 168 -21.98 -18.05 -1.40
C GLY A 168 -21.13 -17.16 -0.47
N PHE A 169 -20.94 -15.89 -0.80
CA PHE A 169 -20.20 -14.94 0.04
C PHE A 169 -21.13 -13.92 0.72
N ASP A 170 -20.72 -13.47 1.91
CA ASP A 170 -21.37 -12.39 2.64
C ASP A 170 -21.04 -11.02 2.04
N ASP A 171 -21.70 -9.96 2.54
CA ASP A 171 -21.34 -8.58 2.17
C ASP A 171 -20.19 -8.08 3.07
N HIS A 172 -19.00 -7.95 2.49
CA HIS A 172 -17.76 -7.51 3.14
C HIS A 172 -17.49 -6.01 3.00
N ARG A 173 -18.45 -5.25 2.47
CA ARG A 173 -18.32 -3.80 2.31
C ARG A 173 -18.72 -3.07 3.57
N GLU A 174 -18.16 -1.89 3.75
CA GLU A 174 -18.69 -0.91 4.66
C GLU A 174 -20.02 -0.34 4.16
N ARG A 175 -20.81 0.18 5.10
CA ARG A 175 -21.96 1.02 4.78
C ARG A 175 -21.49 2.47 4.72
N LEU A 176 -21.45 3.04 3.52
CA LEU A 176 -20.88 4.39 3.28
C LEU A 176 -21.58 5.50 4.09
N ASP A 177 -22.84 5.32 4.46
CA ASP A 177 -23.62 6.27 5.26
C ASP A 177 -23.37 6.15 6.78
N ASP A 178 -22.72 5.08 7.23
CA ASP A 178 -22.36 4.92 8.64
C ASP A 178 -21.16 5.82 9.02
N PRO A 179 -21.05 6.28 10.28
CA PRO A 179 -19.87 7.03 10.72
C PRO A 179 -18.59 6.18 10.64
N LEU A 180 -17.43 6.82 10.46
CA LEU A 180 -16.15 6.12 10.27
C LEU A 180 -15.84 5.12 11.39
N GLU A 181 -16.16 5.46 12.64
CA GLU A 181 -15.96 4.56 13.78
C GLU A 181 -16.73 3.25 13.64
N ARG A 182 -17.91 3.30 13.00
CA ARG A 182 -18.70 2.10 12.70
C ARG A 182 -18.20 1.39 11.45
N GLN A 183 -17.83 2.12 10.39
CA GLN A 183 -17.25 1.52 9.18
C GLN A 183 -15.97 0.72 9.50
N TYR A 184 -15.12 1.23 10.39
CA TYR A 184 -13.89 0.58 10.83
C TYR A 184 -14.04 -0.30 12.09
N GLY A 185 -15.27 -0.45 12.59
CA GLY A 185 -15.59 -1.29 13.75
C GLY A 185 -15.59 -2.78 13.42
N PRO A 186 -15.74 -3.65 14.43
CA PRO A 186 -15.81 -5.10 14.22
C PRO A 186 -16.98 -5.49 13.30
N ALA A 187 -16.69 -6.29 12.27
CA ALA A 187 -17.64 -6.70 11.23
C ALA A 187 -17.88 -8.22 11.24
N HIS A 188 -16.83 -9.02 11.15
CA HIS A 188 -16.92 -10.48 11.18
C HIS A 188 -15.70 -11.11 11.84
N VAL A 189 -15.77 -12.41 12.11
CA VAL A 189 -14.62 -13.20 12.57
C VAL A 189 -13.80 -13.70 11.38
N VAL A 190 -12.52 -13.95 11.59
CA VAL A 190 -11.69 -14.74 10.68
C VAL A 190 -11.04 -15.87 11.46
N GLN A 191 -10.99 -17.06 10.87
CA GLN A 191 -10.33 -18.22 11.43
C GLN A 191 -8.91 -18.29 10.90
N PHE A 192 -7.92 -18.40 11.79
CA PHE A 192 -6.52 -18.51 11.40
C PHE A 192 -6.18 -19.92 10.94
N ALA A 193 -5.31 -20.02 9.94
CA ALA A 193 -4.68 -21.27 9.57
C ALA A 193 -3.87 -21.82 10.76
N ALA A 194 -4.01 -23.12 11.02
CA ALA A 194 -3.26 -23.78 12.08
C ALA A 194 -1.75 -23.68 11.83
N ASP A 195 -1.01 -23.30 12.86
CA ASP A 195 0.43 -23.05 12.86
C ASP A 195 0.88 -21.97 11.86
N GLY A 196 -0.05 -21.18 11.30
CA GLY A 196 0.22 -20.06 10.39
C GLY A 196 0.92 -18.87 11.05
N LEU A 197 1.47 -17.97 10.24
CA LEU A 197 2.08 -16.73 10.71
C LEU A 197 1.11 -15.88 11.55
N LEU A 198 -0.13 -15.71 11.11
CA LEU A 198 -1.10 -14.87 11.84
C LEU A 198 -1.43 -15.45 13.21
N GLN A 199 -1.62 -16.77 13.31
CA GLN A 199 -1.83 -17.45 14.59
C GLN A 199 -0.62 -17.27 15.53
N ARG A 200 0.61 -17.37 15.01
CA ARG A 200 1.82 -17.16 15.82
C ARG A 200 1.94 -15.72 16.33
N ILE A 201 1.64 -14.74 15.47
CA ILE A 201 1.59 -13.32 15.86
C ILE A 201 0.50 -13.09 16.92
N ALA A 202 -0.65 -13.75 16.78
CA ALA A 202 -1.76 -13.68 17.72
C ALA A 202 -1.60 -14.58 18.96
N HIS A 203 -0.36 -14.98 19.29
CA HIS A 203 -0.03 -15.77 20.49
C HIS A 203 -0.83 -17.07 20.64
N GLY A 204 -1.11 -17.75 19.52
CA GLY A 204 -1.83 -19.03 19.49
C GLY A 204 -3.35 -18.90 19.46
N ALA A 205 -3.91 -17.70 19.34
CA ALA A 205 -5.34 -17.54 19.07
C ALA A 205 -5.75 -18.28 17.79
N ARG A 206 -6.99 -18.76 17.74
CA ARG A 206 -7.52 -19.50 16.58
C ARG A 206 -8.35 -18.63 15.64
N GLU A 207 -8.80 -17.50 16.13
CA GLU A 207 -9.64 -16.56 15.40
C GLU A 207 -9.45 -15.14 15.95
N ALA A 208 -9.89 -14.16 15.17
CA ALA A 208 -9.99 -12.77 15.60
C ALA A 208 -11.21 -12.11 14.94
N THR A 209 -11.80 -11.14 15.63
CA THR A 209 -12.82 -10.27 15.02
C THR A 209 -12.12 -9.10 14.32
N VAL A 210 -12.48 -8.86 13.06
CA VAL A 210 -11.88 -7.84 12.19
C VAL A 210 -12.95 -6.90 11.64
N ASN A 211 -12.52 -5.72 11.16
CA ASN A 211 -13.36 -4.89 10.32
C ASN A 211 -13.36 -5.42 8.87
N SER A 212 -14.30 -4.93 8.06
CA SER A 212 -14.38 -5.30 6.63
C SER A 212 -14.90 -4.13 5.82
N LEU A 213 -14.13 -3.74 4.80
CA LEU A 213 -14.35 -2.56 3.96
C LEU A 213 -13.83 -2.84 2.54
N HIS A 214 -14.26 -3.95 1.94
CA HIS A 214 -13.78 -4.34 0.61
C HIS A 214 -14.87 -4.89 -0.31
N ASP A 215 -14.89 -4.36 -1.54
CA ASP A 215 -15.79 -4.84 -2.58
C ASP A 215 -15.24 -6.05 -3.34
N GLN A 216 -13.91 -6.17 -3.38
CA GLN A 216 -13.20 -7.29 -4.01
C GLN A 216 -12.70 -8.30 -2.99
N GLY A 217 -12.56 -9.55 -3.43
CA GLY A 217 -12.02 -10.66 -2.64
C GLY A 217 -11.09 -11.53 -3.47
N ILE A 218 -10.24 -12.33 -2.82
CA ILE A 218 -9.39 -13.30 -3.52
C ILE A 218 -10.26 -14.44 -4.06
N ALA A 219 -10.25 -14.67 -5.38
CA ALA A 219 -10.98 -15.77 -6.02
C ALA A 219 -10.11 -17.01 -6.20
N ARG A 220 -8.85 -16.82 -6.56
CA ARG A 220 -7.85 -17.88 -6.62
C ARG A 220 -6.56 -17.36 -6.02
N VAL A 221 -6.02 -18.14 -5.09
CA VAL A 221 -4.74 -17.83 -4.44
C VAL A 221 -3.60 -17.96 -5.46
N GLY A 222 -2.69 -16.99 -5.46
CA GLY A 222 -1.50 -16.97 -6.29
C GLY A 222 -0.52 -18.08 -5.96
N ALA A 223 0.35 -18.42 -6.91
CA ALA A 223 1.32 -19.49 -6.74
C ALA A 223 2.32 -19.19 -5.63
N GLY A 224 2.58 -20.16 -4.76
CA GLY A 224 3.53 -20.01 -3.65
C GLY A 224 3.00 -19.20 -2.46
N LEU A 225 1.75 -18.72 -2.51
CA LEU A 225 1.08 -18.11 -1.37
C LEU A 225 0.31 -19.16 -0.56
N ALA A 226 0.18 -18.93 0.75
CA ALA A 226 -0.62 -19.73 1.65
C ALA A 226 -1.77 -18.89 2.22
N VAL A 227 -2.93 -19.52 2.43
CA VAL A 227 -4.06 -18.89 3.13
C VAL A 227 -3.73 -18.87 4.62
N GLU A 228 -3.69 -17.68 5.21
CA GLU A 228 -3.37 -17.47 6.63
C GLU A 228 -4.60 -17.25 7.50
N ALA A 229 -5.71 -16.80 6.91
CA ALA A 229 -6.99 -16.69 7.56
C ALA A 229 -8.13 -16.76 6.53
N SER A 230 -9.30 -17.18 6.97
CA SER A 230 -10.52 -17.18 6.15
C SER A 230 -11.75 -16.75 6.95
N ALA A 231 -12.70 -16.10 6.28
CA ALA A 231 -14.00 -15.75 6.86
C ALA A 231 -14.94 -16.97 6.92
N PRO A 232 -16.06 -16.92 7.67
CA PRO A 232 -16.99 -18.06 7.82
C PRO A 232 -17.63 -18.51 6.51
N ASP A 233 -17.77 -17.61 5.54
CA ASP A 233 -18.26 -17.86 4.18
C ASP A 233 -17.20 -18.49 3.26
N GLY A 234 -15.98 -18.67 3.76
CA GLY A 234 -14.87 -19.33 3.06
C GLY A 234 -14.03 -18.41 2.18
N LEU A 235 -14.24 -17.08 2.26
CA LEU A 235 -13.31 -16.11 1.65
C LEU A 235 -11.92 -16.19 2.26
#